data_AF-A0A7C2U7R8-F1
#
_entry.id   AF-A0A7C2U7R8-F1
#
_cell.length_a   1.000
_cell.length_b   1.000
_cell.length_c   1.000
_cell.angle_alpha   90.00
_cell.angle_beta   90.00
_cell.angle_gamma   90.00
#
_symmetry.space_group_name_H-M   'P 1'
#
loop_
_entity.id
_entity.type
_entity.pdbx_description
1 polymer ?
#
loop_
_entity_poly.entity_id
_entity_poly.type
_entity_poly.pdbx_seq_one_letter_code
_entity_poly.pdbx_strand_id
1 'polypeptide(L)'
;MSRTLHDEITEARQAQAAGNIGRARTCARRAAGMAMQATLGIGPGTATYGSTFIDGLRRLADDRHFPDEVRAAAARLVDRSNKERQSASQNPVQDAEIILEFFAK
;
A
#
# COMPACT_ATOMS: atom_id res chain seq x y z
N MET A 1 16.17 13.89 4.82
CA MET A 1 15.89 12.67 5.61
C MET A 1 14.96 11.79 4.79
N SER A 2 15.31 10.52 4.53
CA SER A 2 14.37 9.58 3.92
C SER A 2 13.35 9.15 4.96
N ARG A 3 12.07 9.13 4.61
CA ARG A 3 11.03 8.65 5.51
C ARG A 3 11.08 7.13 5.66
N THR A 4 10.76 6.67 6.85
CA THR A 4 10.66 5.24 7.19
C THR A 4 9.24 4.71 6.99
N LEU A 5 9.08 3.39 7.02
CA LEU A 5 7.78 2.73 7.05
C LEU A 5 6.92 3.24 8.22
N HIS A 6 7.54 3.42 9.40
CA HIS A 6 6.86 3.92 10.60
C HIS A 6 6.34 5.35 10.42
N ASP A 7 7.12 6.22 9.77
CA ASP A 7 6.69 7.60 9.48
C ASP A 7 5.48 7.61 8.53
N GLU A 8 5.51 6.78 7.49
CA GLU A 8 4.42 6.72 6.50
C GLU A 8 3.13 6.15 7.10
N ILE A 9 3.18 5.08 7.91
CA ILE A 9 1.95 4.55 8.53
C ILE A 9 1.39 5.49 9.60
N THR A 10 2.25 6.19 10.34
CA THR A 10 1.84 7.20 11.33
C THR A 10 1.14 8.38 10.65
N GLU A 11 1.72 8.90 9.56
CA GLU A 11 1.06 9.98 8.83
C GLU A 11 -0.22 9.52 8.13
N ALA A 12 -0.29 8.27 7.66
CA ALA A 12 -1.52 7.71 7.10
C ALA A 12 -2.67 7.76 8.11
N ARG A 13 -2.40 7.34 9.35
CA ARG A 13 -3.37 7.40 10.48
C ARG A 13 -3.80 8.82 10.80
N GLN A 14 -2.84 9.75 10.90
CA GLN A 14 -3.14 11.16 11.18
C GLN A 14 -3.98 11.81 10.07
N ALA A 15 -3.63 11.57 8.80
CA ALA A 15 -4.37 12.08 7.66
C ALA A 15 -5.80 11.51 7.60
N GLN A 16 -5.97 10.22 7.93
CA GLN A 16 -7.30 9.61 8.00
C GLN A 16 -8.15 10.21 9.12
N ALA A 17 -7.58 10.39 10.32
CA ALA A 17 -8.27 11.04 11.44
C ALA A 17 -8.68 12.49 11.13
N ALA A 18 -7.88 13.20 10.31
CA ALA A 18 -8.20 14.54 9.83
C ALA A 18 -9.17 14.58 8.62
N GLY A 19 -9.70 13.44 8.18
CA GLY A 19 -10.58 13.34 7.01
C GLY A 19 -9.88 13.50 5.66
N ASN A 20 -8.55 13.59 5.63
CA ASN A 20 -7.76 13.72 4.41
C ASN A 20 -7.44 12.33 3.80
N ILE A 21 -8.47 11.68 3.28
CA ILE A 21 -8.40 10.31 2.75
C ILE A 21 -7.40 10.18 1.58
N GLY A 22 -7.26 11.23 0.76
CA GLY A 22 -6.28 11.25 -0.35
C GLY A 22 -4.85 11.17 0.16
N ARG A 23 -4.52 11.94 1.21
CA ARG A 23 -3.20 11.87 1.86
C ARG A 23 -3.03 10.55 2.58
N ALA A 24 -4.03 10.10 3.33
CA ALA A 24 -4.01 8.81 4.03
C ALA A 24 -3.65 7.66 3.08
N ARG A 25 -4.30 7.58 1.91
CA ARG A 25 -4.01 6.56 0.90
C ARG A 25 -2.62 6.67 0.31
N THR A 26 -2.13 7.89 0.09
CA THR A 26 -0.78 8.11 -0.45
C THR A 26 0.29 7.64 0.52
N CYS A 27 0.10 7.87 1.82
CA CYS A 27 1.00 7.39 2.86
C CYS A 27 0.86 5.86 3.06
N ALA A 28 -0.36 5.33 3.10
CA ALA A 28 -0.65 3.90 3.21
C ALA A 28 0.01 3.07 2.09
N ARG A 29 -0.12 3.50 0.83
CA ARG A 29 0.54 2.85 -0.33
C ARG A 29 2.06 2.85 -0.20
N ARG A 30 2.65 3.91 0.34
CA ARG A 30 4.10 4.01 0.56
C ARG A 30 4.54 3.07 1.68
N ALA A 31 3.84 3.06 2.82
CA ALA A 31 4.13 2.13 3.91
C ALA A 31 4.05 0.67 3.44
N ALA A 32 2.98 0.28 2.73
CA ALA A 32 2.81 -1.06 2.19
C ALA A 32 3.91 -1.41 1.18
N GLY A 33 4.23 -0.50 0.25
CA GLY A 33 5.31 -0.70 -0.70
C GLY A 33 6.69 -0.85 -0.04
N MET A 34 6.97 -0.09 1.02
CA MET A 34 8.20 -0.23 1.81
C MET A 34 8.27 -1.59 2.52
N ALA A 35 7.16 -2.08 3.08
CA ALA A 35 7.09 -3.41 3.69
C ALA A 35 7.39 -4.52 2.67
N MET A 36 6.83 -4.39 1.47
CA MET A 36 7.04 -5.34 0.37
C MET A 36 8.43 -5.26 -0.25
N GLN A 37 9.09 -4.09 -0.19
CA GLN A 37 10.32 -3.82 -0.92
C GLN A 37 11.44 -4.81 -0.60
N ALA A 38 11.64 -5.13 0.68
CA ALA A 38 12.69 -6.03 1.13
C ALA A 38 12.45 -7.48 0.68
N THR A 39 11.19 -7.92 0.67
CA THR A 39 10.83 -9.33 0.41
C THR A 39 10.61 -9.62 -1.07
N LEU A 40 10.00 -8.70 -1.81
CA LEU A 40 9.56 -8.93 -3.19
C LEU A 40 10.47 -8.28 -4.24
N GLY A 41 11.42 -7.44 -3.84
CA GLY A 41 12.30 -6.72 -4.76
C GLY A 41 11.54 -5.68 -5.58
N ILE A 42 11.20 -4.57 -4.94
CA ILE A 42 10.56 -3.41 -5.57
C ILE A 42 11.57 -2.27 -5.66
N GLY A 43 11.75 -1.70 -6.85
CA GLY A 43 12.58 -0.51 -7.03
C GLY A 43 13.34 -0.47 -8.35
N PRO A 44 14.07 0.63 -8.60
CA PRO A 44 14.83 0.79 -9.84
C PRO A 44 15.90 -0.29 -9.98
N GLY A 45 15.87 -1.06 -11.07
CA GLY A 45 16.81 -2.15 -11.33
C GLY A 45 16.40 -3.52 -10.78
N THR A 46 15.32 -3.60 -10.00
CA THR A 46 14.70 -4.86 -9.54
C THR A 46 13.30 -5.00 -10.16
N ALA A 47 13.10 -6.03 -10.99
CA ALA A 47 11.91 -6.16 -11.85
C ALA A 47 10.94 -7.28 -11.41
N THR A 48 11.16 -7.90 -10.24
CA THR A 48 10.35 -9.05 -9.83
C THR A 48 8.93 -8.63 -9.48
N TYR A 49 8.73 -7.52 -8.76
CA TYR A 49 7.38 -7.04 -8.42
C TYR A 49 7.02 -5.66 -9.00
N GLY A 50 8.01 -4.82 -9.34
CA GLY A 50 7.78 -3.55 -10.02
C GLY A 50 8.85 -2.52 -9.71
N SER A 51 8.91 -1.46 -10.53
CA SER A 51 9.86 -0.35 -10.34
C SER A 51 9.39 0.69 -9.32
N THR A 52 8.08 0.70 -9.00
CA THR A 52 7.48 1.60 -8.02
C THR A 52 6.62 0.83 -7.01
N PHE A 53 6.38 1.41 -5.84
CA PHE A 53 5.49 0.83 -4.83
C PHE A 53 4.07 0.57 -5.34
N ILE A 54 3.54 1.45 -6.22
CA ILE A 54 2.20 1.25 -6.75
C ILE A 54 2.16 0.07 -7.74
N ASP A 55 3.23 -0.15 -8.51
CA ASP A 55 3.32 -1.28 -9.43
C ASP A 55 3.49 -2.60 -8.65
N GLY A 56 4.29 -2.58 -7.58
CA GLY A 56 4.40 -3.70 -6.65
C GLY A 56 3.05 -4.10 -6.06
N LEU A 57 2.27 -3.13 -5.58
CA LEU A 57 0.92 -3.37 -5.05
C LEU A 57 -0.04 -3.92 -6.12
N ARG A 58 0.02 -3.44 -7.36
CA ARG A 58 -0.80 -3.98 -8.46
C ARG A 58 -0.46 -5.44 -8.70
N ARG A 59 0.83 -5.78 -8.75
CA ARG A 59 1.26 -7.15 -8.98
C ARG A 59 0.90 -8.07 -7.81
N LEU A 60 0.96 -7.58 -6.57
CA LEU A 60 0.48 -8.30 -5.39
C LEU A 60 -1.03 -8.59 -5.44
N ALA A 61 -1.83 -7.66 -5.95
CA ALA A 61 -3.27 -7.86 -6.09
C ALA A 61 -3.63 -9.06 -6.99
N ASP A 62 -2.79 -9.34 -7.99
CA ASP A 62 -3.03 -10.40 -8.99
C ASP A 62 -2.30 -11.73 -8.66
N ASP A 63 -1.36 -11.73 -7.70
CA ASP A 63 -0.52 -12.90 -7.44
C ASP A 63 -1.16 -13.90 -6.46
N ARG A 64 -1.72 -14.97 -7.03
CA ARG A 64 -2.43 -16.05 -6.30
C ARG A 64 -1.60 -16.84 -5.29
N HIS A 65 -0.27 -16.66 -5.23
CA HIS A 65 0.55 -17.28 -4.20
C HIS A 65 0.35 -16.62 -2.82
N PHE A 66 -0.19 -15.39 -2.78
CA PHE A 66 -0.45 -14.67 -1.53
C PHE A 66 -1.89 -14.89 -1.04
N PRO A 67 -2.14 -14.81 0.28
CA PRO A 67 -3.48 -14.95 0.84
C PRO A 67 -4.48 -13.95 0.24
N ASP A 68 -5.72 -14.40 0.05
CA ASP A 68 -6.80 -13.60 -0.55
C ASP A 68 -6.98 -12.24 0.12
N GLU A 69 -6.85 -12.18 1.44
CA GLU A 69 -6.98 -10.95 2.22
C GLU A 69 -5.89 -9.91 1.88
N VAL A 70 -4.63 -10.36 1.74
CA VAL A 70 -3.48 -9.52 1.36
C VAL A 70 -3.65 -9.00 -0.07
N ARG A 71 -4.06 -9.88 -1.00
CA ARG A 71 -4.32 -9.50 -2.40
C ARG A 71 -5.47 -8.48 -2.49
N ALA A 72 -6.55 -8.70 -1.75
CA ALA A 72 -7.71 -7.82 -1.75
C ALA A 72 -7.38 -6.45 -1.14
N ALA A 73 -6.57 -6.40 -0.07
CA ALA A 73 -6.07 -5.15 0.49
C ALA A 73 -5.21 -4.37 -0.51
N ALA A 74 -4.30 -5.06 -1.23
CA ALA A 74 -3.50 -4.46 -2.29
C ALA A 74 -4.37 -3.92 -3.43
N ALA A 75 -5.39 -4.68 -3.86
CA ALA A 75 -6.35 -4.28 -4.88
C ALA A 75 -7.10 -2.99 -4.50
N ARG A 76 -7.64 -2.94 -3.27
CA ARG A 76 -8.32 -1.74 -2.74
C ARG A 76 -7.39 -0.54 -2.65
N LEU A 77 -6.13 -0.75 -2.26
CA LEU A 77 -5.14 0.31 -2.21
C LEU A 77 -4.80 0.84 -3.60
N VAL A 78 -4.65 0.01 -4.62
CA VAL A 78 -4.24 0.48 -5.97
C VAL A 78 -5.39 1.08 -6.77
N ASP A 79 -6.62 0.77 -6.41
CA ASP A 79 -7.78 1.26 -7.13
C ASP A 79 -7.78 2.80 -7.20
N ARG A 80 -7.99 3.30 -8.41
CA ARG A 80 -7.99 4.73 -8.67
C ARG A 80 -9.35 5.27 -8.26
N SER A 81 -9.42 5.92 -7.10
CA SER A 81 -10.52 6.85 -6.84
C SER A 81 -10.49 7.95 -7.90
N ASN A 82 -11.43 7.93 -8.85
CA ASN A 82 -11.66 9.07 -9.72
C ASN A 82 -12.55 10.07 -8.98
N LYS A 83 -12.58 11.36 -9.37
CA LYS A 83 -13.42 12.38 -8.71
C LYS A 83 -14.92 12.02 -8.65
N GLU A 84 -15.37 11.11 -9.50
CA GLU A 84 -16.74 10.61 -9.60
C GLU A 84 -16.94 9.21 -8.98
N ARG A 85 -15.87 8.52 -8.59
CA ARG A 85 -15.91 7.18 -8.00
C ARG A 85 -15.32 7.21 -6.59
N GLN A 86 -16.15 6.90 -5.60
CA GLN A 86 -15.68 6.59 -4.26
C GLN A 86 -14.54 5.56 -4.36
N SER A 87 -13.45 5.82 -3.64
CA SER A 87 -12.34 4.88 -3.52
C SER A 87 -12.85 3.52 -3.04
N ALA A 88 -12.45 2.42 -3.69
CA ALA A 88 -12.77 1.08 -3.19
C ALA A 88 -12.21 0.83 -1.78
N SER A 89 -11.06 1.42 -1.46
CA SER A 89 -10.57 1.47 -0.08
C SER A 89 -11.35 2.52 0.73
N GLN A 90 -12.21 2.04 1.63
CA GLN A 90 -12.92 2.83 2.64
C GLN A 90 -12.02 3.15 3.85
N ASN A 91 -10.96 2.36 4.06
CA ASN A 91 -10.00 2.52 5.14
C ASN A 91 -8.58 2.18 4.63
N PRO A 92 -7.89 3.12 3.97
CA PRO A 92 -6.57 2.86 3.40
C PRO A 92 -5.52 2.51 4.44
N VAL A 93 -5.68 2.96 5.69
CA VAL A 93 -4.78 2.60 6.79
C VAL A 93 -4.90 1.10 7.09
N GLN A 94 -6.12 0.61 7.26
CA GLN A 94 -6.38 -0.81 7.54
C GLN A 94 -5.89 -1.71 6.40
N ASP A 95 -6.09 -1.30 5.14
CA ASP A 95 -5.58 -2.07 4.01
C ASP A 95 -4.04 -2.14 4.00
N ALA A 96 -3.35 -1.07 4.39
CA ALA A 96 -1.90 -1.12 4.54
C ALA A 96 -1.48 -2.01 5.72
N GLU A 97 -2.18 -1.95 6.85
CA GLU A 97 -1.89 -2.77 8.03
C GLU A 97 -1.94 -4.27 7.74
N ILE A 98 -2.93 -4.73 6.96
CA ILE A 98 -3.02 -6.13 6.49
C ILE A 98 -1.74 -6.54 5.75
N ILE A 99 -1.25 -5.69 4.85
CA ILE A 99 -0.03 -5.97 4.06
C ILE A 99 1.21 -5.91 4.95
N LEU A 100 1.28 -4.93 5.86
CA LEU A 100 2.38 -4.79 6.82
C LEU A 100 2.49 -6.01 7.72
N GLU A 101 1.38 -6.48 8.29
CA GLU A 101 1.36 -7.67 9.16
C GLU A 101 1.85 -8.93 8.44
N PHE A 102 1.62 -9.02 7.14
CA PHE A 102 2.10 -10.13 6.34
C PHE A 102 3.61 -10.05 6.04
N PHE A 103 4.13 -8.86 5.68
CA PHE A 103 5.51 -8.70 5.19
C PHE A 103 6.53 -8.21 6.23
N ALA A 104 6.10 -7.53 7.30
CA ALA A 104 6.98 -6.93 8.30
C ALA A 104 7.23 -7.82 9.54
N LYS A 105 7.13 -9.14 9.37
CA LYS A 105 7.50 -10.14 10.39
C LYS A 105 9.01 -10.34 10.46
#